data_AF-A0A1J5TFF4-F1
#
_entry.id   AF-A0A1J5TFF4-F1
#
_cell.length_a   1.000
_cell.length_b   1.000
_cell.length_c   1.000
_cell.angle_alpha   90.00
_cell.angle_beta   90.00
_cell.angle_gamma   90.00
#
_symmetry.space_group_name_H-M   'P 1'
#
loop_
_entity.id
_entity.type
_entity.pdbx_description
1 polymer ?
#
loop_
_entity_poly.entity_id
_entity_poly.type
_entity_poly.pdbx_seq_one_letter_code
_entity_poly.pdbx_strand_id
1 'polypeptide(L)'
;MRLKVQHNNRELGPFSPSELRLATDTGTVCMMDWCWNHDDFDGVMTVYQVLCEGRLSASGTSMPLAREEIRGRRNGTRSGVQAPAAEGPPARKGDTEADLAARAELDDRRRRLEQELLNSRMKLADEQRQLAAEKDAFYQDRSRLEADLVHMREDLARAREALGEERKRLADQYKRHSRNVAAFDTLRRKTLTDLGEERQRLKDEWHRVLDSERRLQREREEWDAARQAWSTQSQEERRQAAEEQRRFLETARRMNAEKAELEERWQSTNEKAEADRKRFEEERARLTEQERRLQSDRQEFEKYRRRVGAEFDQERRRLEDERRLLNHGRRETAPAHGRPREEPRDERYYGRLLGLQGRVSFEEIKRAYRFAATRCHPDKLQDMHPELVASATAMFRELNEALEFFKARCERK
;
A
#
# COMPACT_ATOMS: atom_id res chain seq x y z
N MET A 1 35.77 -27.81 -0.31
CA MET A 1 34.89 -26.68 0.03
C MET A 1 35.25 -26.21 1.44
N ARG A 2 35.67 -24.95 1.63
CA ARG A 2 35.93 -24.38 2.96
C ARG A 2 34.72 -23.53 3.35
N LEU A 3 34.01 -23.93 4.40
CA LEU A 3 32.91 -23.16 4.98
C LEU A 3 33.51 -22.05 5.85
N LYS A 4 33.12 -20.79 5.58
CA LYS A 4 33.40 -19.66 6.46
C LYS A 4 32.18 -19.46 7.35
N VAL A 5 32.40 -19.43 8.66
CA VAL A 5 31.37 -19.09 9.66
C VAL A 5 31.73 -17.71 10.20
N GLN A 6 30.79 -16.77 10.14
CA GLN A 6 30.94 -15.43 10.72
C GLN A 6 29.97 -15.28 11.90
N HIS A 7 30.47 -14.75 13.02
CA HIS A 7 29.64 -14.33 14.14
C HIS A 7 30.14 -12.97 14.65
N ASN A 8 29.25 -11.97 14.70
CA ASN A 8 29.49 -10.62 15.26
C ASN A 8 30.76 -9.92 14.73
N ASN A 9 30.91 -9.83 13.41
CA ASN A 9 31.95 -9.02 12.74
C ASN A 9 33.41 -9.29 13.16
N ARG A 10 33.72 -10.44 13.76
CA ARG A 10 35.10 -10.92 13.92
C ARG A 10 35.31 -12.19 13.13
N GLU A 11 36.30 -12.16 12.24
CA GLU A 11 36.76 -13.35 11.54
C GLU A 11 37.50 -14.25 12.53
N LEU A 12 36.89 -15.39 12.88
CA LEU A 12 37.60 -16.45 13.58
C LEU A 12 38.41 -17.24 12.56
N GLY A 13 39.70 -17.44 12.86
CA GLY A 13 40.66 -18.13 12.00
C GLY A 13 40.28 -19.60 11.71
N PRO A 14 40.99 -20.25 10.77
CA PRO A 14 40.64 -21.59 10.32
C PRO A 14 40.84 -22.62 11.45
N PHE A 15 39.75 -23.29 11.83
CA PHE A 15 39.81 -24.41 12.78
C PHE A 15 40.42 -25.66 12.14
N SER A 16 41.20 -26.40 12.93
CA SER A 16 41.72 -27.71 12.53
C SER A 16 40.64 -28.80 12.69
N PRO A 17 40.63 -29.86 11.87
CA PRO A 17 39.65 -30.95 11.98
C PRO A 17 39.60 -31.64 13.35
N SER A 18 40.67 -31.54 14.14
CA SER A 18 40.77 -32.06 15.50
C SER A 18 39.95 -31.28 16.53
N GLU A 19 39.72 -29.98 16.32
CA GLU A 19 38.97 -29.13 17.26
C GLU A 19 37.45 -29.34 17.15
N LEU A 20 36.98 -29.83 15.99
CA LEU A 20 35.55 -30.12 15.75
C LEU A 20 35.05 -31.40 16.45
N ARG A 21 35.95 -32.25 16.97
CA ARG A 21 35.59 -33.50 17.65
C ARG A 21 35.39 -33.36 19.16
N LEU A 22 35.82 -32.26 19.78
CA LEU A 22 35.70 -32.06 21.23
C LEU A 22 34.38 -31.40 21.67
N ALA A 23 33.57 -30.92 20.72
CA ALA A 23 32.29 -30.24 21.02
C ALA A 23 31.08 -31.18 21.06
N THR A 24 31.22 -32.47 20.71
CA THR A 24 30.10 -33.42 20.68
C THR A 24 30.02 -34.36 21.90
N ASP A 25 31.00 -34.34 22.80
CA ASP A 25 31.12 -35.32 23.89
C ASP A 25 30.68 -34.83 25.28
N THR A 26 30.29 -33.56 25.42
CA THR A 26 29.64 -33.07 26.65
C THR A 26 28.18 -32.78 26.34
N GLY A 27 27.32 -33.77 26.59
CA GLY A 27 25.87 -33.77 26.35
C GLY A 27 25.11 -32.62 27.04
N THR A 28 25.31 -31.41 26.53
CA THR A 28 24.55 -30.21 26.85
C THR A 28 24.03 -29.69 25.52
N VAL A 29 22.85 -30.18 25.14
CA VAL A 29 22.08 -29.59 24.05
C VAL A 29 21.59 -28.24 24.57
N CYS A 30 22.44 -27.22 24.48
CA CYS A 30 21.95 -25.86 24.45
C CYS A 30 21.22 -25.71 23.12
N MET A 31 19.90 -25.70 23.22
CA MET A 31 18.98 -25.30 22.17
C MET A 31 19.33 -23.84 21.81
N MET A 32 20.28 -23.66 20.90
CA MET A 32 20.56 -22.36 20.30
C MET A 32 19.43 -22.09 19.32
N ASP A 33 18.58 -21.15 19.71
CA ASP A 33 17.62 -20.50 18.84
C ASP A 33 18.26 -20.20 17.49
N TRP A 34 17.66 -20.78 16.45
CA TRP A 34 17.83 -20.27 15.10
C TRP A 34 17.20 -18.87 15.06
N CYS A 35 18.02 -17.86 15.33
CA CYS A 35 17.72 -16.51 14.87
C CYS A 35 17.80 -16.52 13.34
N TRP A 36 16.65 -16.74 12.73
CA TRP A 36 16.41 -16.49 11.32
C TRP A 36 16.52 -14.97 11.13
N ASN A 37 17.57 -14.52 10.44
CA ASN A 37 17.69 -13.14 9.98
C ASN A 37 16.52 -12.87 9.02
N HIS A 38 15.53 -12.14 9.52
CA HIS A 38 14.36 -11.67 8.78
C HIS A 38 14.56 -10.19 8.40
N ASP A 39 15.64 -9.89 7.69
CA ASP A 39 15.77 -8.62 6.97
C ASP A 39 15.20 -8.84 5.56
N ASP A 40 13.89 -8.57 5.42
CA ASP A 40 13.13 -8.30 4.17
C ASP A 40 11.67 -8.79 4.29
N PHE A 41 10.96 -8.37 5.33
CA PHE A 41 9.50 -8.43 5.33
C PHE A 41 8.92 -7.10 5.85
N ASP A 42 8.40 -6.29 4.92
CA ASP A 42 7.38 -5.28 5.19
C ASP A 42 6.09 -6.00 5.63
N GLY A 43 6.10 -6.48 6.87
CA GLY A 43 4.96 -7.05 7.56
C GLY A 43 4.13 -5.94 8.19
N VAL A 44 3.05 -5.54 7.51
CA VAL A 44 1.94 -4.81 8.13
C VAL A 44 1.36 -5.71 9.24
N MET A 45 1.75 -5.42 10.47
CA MET A 45 1.16 -5.97 11.70
C MET A 45 -0.34 -5.65 11.70
N THR A 46 -1.14 -6.63 11.32
CA THR A 46 -2.59 -6.59 11.49
C THR A 46 -2.88 -7.02 12.92
N VAL A 47 -3.12 -6.05 13.79
CA VAL A 47 -3.64 -6.32 15.14
C VAL A 47 -5.07 -6.83 14.99
N TYR A 48 -5.28 -8.11 15.29
CA TYR A 48 -6.60 -8.67 15.51
C TYR A 48 -7.16 -8.08 16.82
N GLN A 49 -8.05 -7.10 16.70
CA GLN A 49 -8.90 -6.71 17.82
C GLN A 49 -10.17 -7.57 17.78
N VAL A 50 -10.29 -8.36 18.84
CA VAL A 50 -11.39 -9.27 19.16
C VAL A 50 -12.73 -8.52 19.18
N LEU A 51 -13.71 -9.16 18.55
CA LEU A 51 -15.13 -8.84 18.55
C LEU A 51 -15.68 -8.64 19.97
N CYS A 52 -16.22 -7.45 20.22
CA CYS A 52 -17.34 -7.29 21.14
C CYS A 52 -18.58 -7.00 20.30
N GLU A 53 -19.44 -8.01 20.14
CA GLU A 53 -20.78 -7.90 19.58
C GLU A 53 -21.65 -7.06 20.53
N GLY A 54 -21.60 -5.74 20.36
CA GLY A 54 -22.59 -4.83 20.90
C GLY A 54 -23.72 -4.67 19.89
N ARG A 55 -24.82 -5.41 20.08
CA ARG A 55 -26.12 -5.12 19.46
C ARG A 55 -26.49 -3.67 19.78
N LEU A 56 -26.29 -2.76 18.83
CA LEU A 56 -26.96 -1.46 18.85
C LEU A 56 -28.21 -1.58 18.01
N SER A 57 -29.33 -1.64 18.73
CA SER A 57 -30.68 -1.51 18.23
C SER A 57 -30.78 -0.31 17.29
N ALA A 58 -31.32 -0.56 16.11
CA ALA A 58 -31.90 0.44 15.24
C ALA A 58 -33.06 1.13 15.98
N SER A 59 -32.78 2.21 16.70
CA SER A 59 -33.77 3.26 16.97
C SER A 59 -33.52 4.37 15.97
N GLY A 60 -34.18 4.23 14.82
CA GLY A 60 -34.40 5.32 13.90
C GLY A 60 -35.13 6.43 14.64
N THR A 61 -34.35 7.40 15.14
CA THR A 61 -34.89 8.66 15.61
C THR A 61 -34.57 9.66 14.51
N SER A 62 -35.45 9.65 13.50
CA SER A 62 -35.61 10.75 12.58
C SER A 62 -35.74 12.02 13.43
N MET A 63 -34.68 12.83 13.44
CA MET A 63 -34.75 14.21 13.90
C MET A 63 -35.70 14.93 12.94
N PRO A 64 -36.88 15.38 13.37
CA PRO A 64 -37.62 16.32 12.57
C PRO A 64 -36.73 17.56 12.50
N LEU A 65 -36.29 17.92 11.29
CA LEU A 65 -35.88 19.30 11.03
C LEU A 65 -37.05 20.15 11.48
N ALA A 66 -36.88 20.78 12.65
CA ALA A 66 -37.78 21.80 13.14
C ALA A 66 -37.77 22.89 12.08
N ARG A 67 -38.75 22.80 11.18
CA ARG A 67 -39.27 23.92 10.44
C ARG A 67 -39.65 24.90 11.54
N GLU A 68 -38.81 25.88 11.80
CA GLU A 68 -39.21 27.10 12.47
C GLU A 68 -40.33 27.70 11.61
N GLU A 69 -41.53 27.20 11.86
CA GLU A 69 -42.77 27.91 11.67
C GLU A 69 -42.57 29.21 12.45
N ILE A 70 -42.11 30.25 11.75
CA ILE A 70 -42.37 31.62 12.13
C ILE A 70 -43.89 31.74 12.06
N ARG A 71 -44.57 31.25 13.10
CA ARG A 71 -45.91 31.65 13.46
C ARG A 71 -45.78 33.13 13.72
N GLY A 72 -46.11 33.89 12.69
CA GLY A 72 -46.42 35.29 12.80
C GLY A 72 -47.44 35.42 13.92
N ARG A 73 -46.95 35.77 15.11
CA ARG A 73 -47.76 36.43 16.13
C ARG A 73 -48.37 37.61 15.41
N ARG A 74 -49.66 37.46 15.08
CA ARG A 74 -50.60 38.56 14.85
C ARG A 74 -50.54 39.42 16.10
N ASN A 75 -49.56 40.32 16.15
CA ASN A 75 -49.55 41.41 17.10
C ASN A 75 -50.73 42.29 16.73
N GLY A 76 -51.71 42.28 17.63
CA GLY A 76 -52.65 43.35 17.91
C GLY A 76 -53.09 44.18 16.72
N THR A 77 -54.35 43.94 16.33
CA THR A 77 -55.34 45.01 16.17
C THR A 77 -55.05 46.19 17.10
N ARG A 78 -54.17 47.10 16.67
CA ARG A 78 -54.03 48.42 17.26
C ARG A 78 -55.08 49.27 16.56
N SER A 79 -56.23 49.34 17.24
CA SER A 79 -57.18 50.45 17.26
C SER A 79 -56.92 51.51 16.19
N GLY A 80 -57.85 51.59 15.23
CA GLY A 80 -57.98 52.74 14.36
C GLY A 80 -58.05 54.01 15.18
N VAL A 81 -56.95 54.76 15.19
CA VAL A 81 -56.99 56.19 15.41
C VAL A 81 -57.35 56.74 14.05
N GLN A 82 -58.65 57.04 13.86
CA GLN A 82 -59.10 57.90 12.79
C GLN A 82 -58.28 59.18 12.88
N ALA A 83 -57.38 59.39 11.93
CA ALA A 83 -56.79 60.69 11.72
C ALA A 83 -57.95 61.65 11.42
N PRO A 84 -58.13 62.74 12.20
CA PRO A 84 -59.13 63.73 11.87
C PRO A 84 -58.83 64.29 10.48
N ALA A 85 -59.88 64.41 9.65
CA ALA A 85 -59.82 65.13 8.40
C ALA A 85 -59.31 66.54 8.71
N ALA A 86 -58.02 66.79 8.46
CA ALA A 86 -57.45 68.11 8.56
C ALA A 86 -58.11 68.96 7.47
N GLU A 87 -59.08 69.77 7.89
CA GLU A 87 -59.63 70.85 7.09
C GLU A 87 -58.46 71.65 6.51
N GLY A 88 -58.43 71.75 5.18
CA GLY A 88 -57.41 72.49 4.47
C GLY A 88 -57.31 73.92 5.01
N PRO A 89 -56.09 74.49 5.08
CA PRO A 89 -55.88 75.82 5.65
C PRO A 89 -56.83 76.83 4.98
N PRO A 90 -57.53 77.69 5.75
CA PRO A 90 -58.44 78.67 5.20
C PRO A 90 -57.67 79.58 4.24
N ALA A 91 -58.22 79.75 3.02
CA ALA A 91 -57.66 80.62 2.00
C ALA A 91 -57.41 82.02 2.59
N ARG A 92 -56.14 82.36 2.81
CA ARG A 92 -55.75 83.72 3.18
C ARG A 92 -56.08 84.60 1.98
N LYS A 93 -57.05 85.51 2.16
CA LYS A 93 -57.35 86.58 1.21
C LYS A 93 -56.12 87.49 1.13
N GLY A 94 -55.28 87.26 0.13
CA GLY A 94 -54.02 88.00 -0.07
C GLY A 94 -52.91 87.22 -0.76
N ASP A 95 -53.12 85.95 -1.15
CA ASP A 95 -52.15 85.23 -1.98
C ASP A 95 -52.05 85.94 -3.35
N THR A 96 -50.86 86.44 -3.67
CA THR A 96 -50.56 87.06 -4.96
C THR A 96 -50.53 85.98 -6.04
N GLU A 97 -50.73 86.31 -7.33
CA GLU A 97 -50.59 85.31 -8.43
C GLU A 97 -49.25 84.56 -8.38
N ALA A 98 -48.20 85.21 -7.84
CA ALA A 98 -46.90 84.61 -7.61
C ALA A 98 -46.93 83.45 -6.58
N ASP A 99 -47.74 83.54 -5.54
CA ASP A 99 -47.86 82.49 -4.51
C ASP A 99 -48.57 81.24 -5.05
N LEU A 100 -49.55 81.42 -5.94
CA LEU A 100 -50.23 80.31 -6.64
C LEU A 100 -49.30 79.63 -7.65
N ALA A 101 -48.51 80.40 -8.39
CA ALA A 101 -47.49 79.86 -9.30
C ALA A 101 -46.41 79.07 -8.54
N ALA A 102 -45.94 79.58 -7.40
CA ALA A 102 -44.96 78.89 -6.56
C ALA A 102 -45.50 77.58 -5.97
N ARG A 103 -46.78 77.53 -5.57
CA ARG A 103 -47.44 76.29 -5.13
C ARG A 103 -47.56 75.27 -6.26
N ALA A 104 -47.94 75.69 -7.46
CA ALA A 104 -48.01 74.81 -8.62
C ALA A 104 -46.62 74.22 -8.98
N GLU A 105 -45.55 75.03 -8.93
CA GLU A 105 -44.18 74.55 -9.16
C GLU A 105 -43.72 73.56 -8.09
N LEU A 106 -44.07 73.80 -6.82
CA LEU A 106 -43.77 72.87 -5.72
C LEU A 106 -44.52 71.54 -5.87
N ASP A 107 -45.78 71.57 -6.27
CA ASP A 107 -46.58 70.37 -6.52
C ASP A 107 -46.02 69.56 -7.70
N ASP A 108 -45.61 70.22 -8.78
CA ASP A 108 -44.96 69.57 -9.92
C ASP A 108 -43.60 68.97 -9.54
N ARG A 109 -42.79 69.68 -8.74
CA ARG A 109 -41.54 69.15 -8.20
C ARG A 109 -41.77 67.94 -7.30
N ARG A 110 -42.80 67.98 -6.46
CA ARG A 110 -43.20 66.86 -5.61
C ARG A 110 -43.60 65.65 -6.45
N ARG A 111 -44.42 65.83 -7.50
CA ARG A 111 -44.79 64.75 -8.43
C ARG A 111 -43.58 64.14 -9.13
N ARG A 112 -42.62 64.96 -9.57
CA ARG A 112 -41.36 64.47 -10.16
C ARG A 112 -40.56 63.62 -9.18
N LEU A 113 -40.39 64.09 -7.94
CA LEU A 113 -39.69 63.32 -6.89
C LEU A 113 -40.43 62.04 -6.52
N GLU A 114 -41.77 62.06 -6.45
CA GLU A 114 -42.58 60.86 -6.21
C GLU A 114 -42.42 59.85 -7.36
N GLN A 115 -42.39 60.31 -8.61
CA GLN A 115 -42.13 59.47 -9.78
C GLN A 115 -40.70 58.91 -9.78
N GLU A 116 -39.69 59.71 -9.44
CA GLU A 116 -38.30 59.27 -9.29
C GLU A 116 -38.15 58.22 -8.18
N LEU A 117 -38.80 58.42 -7.03
CA LEU A 117 -38.84 57.45 -5.94
C LEU A 117 -39.53 56.14 -6.37
N LEU A 118 -40.62 56.22 -7.13
CA LEU A 118 -41.30 55.05 -7.66
C LEU A 118 -40.39 54.28 -8.64
N ASN A 119 -39.73 55.00 -9.55
CA ASN A 119 -38.78 54.42 -10.51
C ASN A 119 -37.59 53.75 -9.78
N SER A 120 -37.05 54.40 -8.74
CA SER A 120 -35.97 53.83 -7.92
C SER A 120 -36.42 52.60 -7.13
N ARG A 121 -37.66 52.59 -6.61
CA ARG A 121 -38.24 51.41 -5.94
C ARG A 121 -38.44 50.25 -6.90
N MET A 122 -38.90 50.52 -8.13
CA MET A 122 -39.03 49.48 -9.16
C MET A 122 -37.67 48.89 -9.53
N LYS A 123 -36.65 49.74 -9.76
CA LYS A 123 -35.28 49.27 -10.03
C LYS A 123 -34.74 48.39 -8.90
N LEU A 124 -34.89 48.83 -7.65
CA LEU A 124 -34.46 48.06 -6.49
C LEU A 124 -35.20 46.72 -6.37
N ALA A 125 -36.49 46.69 -6.69
CA ALA A 125 -37.28 45.46 -6.70
C ALA A 125 -36.81 44.49 -7.80
N ASP A 126 -36.46 44.98 -8.98
CA ASP A 126 -35.92 44.17 -10.07
C ASP A 126 -34.50 43.65 -9.76
N GLU A 127 -33.64 44.47 -9.16
CA GLU A 127 -32.32 44.05 -8.65
C GLU A 127 -32.47 42.96 -7.57
N GLN A 128 -33.42 43.11 -6.65
CA GLN A 128 -33.70 42.06 -5.65
C GLN A 128 -34.20 40.76 -6.28
N ARG A 129 -35.01 40.84 -7.34
CA ARG A 129 -35.43 39.65 -8.10
C ARG A 129 -34.27 39.00 -8.84
N GLN A 130 -33.38 39.78 -9.44
CA GLN A 130 -32.16 39.27 -10.09
C GLN A 130 -31.26 38.55 -9.08
N LEU A 131 -30.98 39.18 -7.93
CA LEU A 131 -30.19 38.57 -6.86
C LEU A 131 -30.83 37.29 -6.31
N ALA A 132 -32.16 37.25 -6.18
CA ALA A 132 -32.87 36.03 -5.78
C ALA A 132 -32.71 34.92 -6.82
N ALA A 133 -32.86 35.23 -8.11
CA ALA A 133 -32.69 34.27 -9.20
C ALA A 133 -31.24 33.75 -9.31
N GLU A 134 -30.24 34.62 -9.14
CA GLU A 134 -28.83 34.23 -9.11
C GLU A 134 -28.52 33.33 -7.91
N LYS A 135 -29.09 33.63 -6.74
CA LYS A 135 -28.94 32.80 -5.55
C LYS A 135 -29.56 31.41 -5.75
N ASP A 136 -30.74 31.33 -6.35
CA ASP A 136 -31.39 30.06 -6.67
C ASP A 136 -30.58 29.25 -7.69
N ALA A 137 -30.05 29.90 -8.74
CA ALA A 137 -29.14 29.26 -9.70
C ALA A 137 -27.88 28.71 -9.02
N PHE A 138 -27.26 29.48 -8.12
CA PHE A 138 -26.10 29.04 -7.35
C PHE A 138 -26.41 27.79 -6.49
N TYR A 139 -27.57 27.73 -5.84
CA TYR A 139 -27.95 26.53 -5.08
C TYR A 139 -28.24 25.32 -5.96
N GLN A 140 -28.81 25.51 -7.14
CA GLN A 140 -29.01 24.43 -8.10
C GLN A 140 -27.67 23.87 -8.58
N ASP A 141 -26.72 24.74 -8.93
CA ASP A 141 -25.38 24.32 -9.36
C ASP A 141 -24.62 23.61 -8.23
N ARG A 142 -24.70 24.14 -7.01
CA ARG A 142 -24.14 23.46 -5.84
C ARG A 142 -24.76 22.06 -5.65
N SER A 143 -26.08 21.94 -5.78
CA SER A 143 -26.77 20.64 -5.64
C SER A 143 -26.37 19.65 -6.73
N ARG A 144 -26.13 20.11 -7.97
CA ARG A 144 -25.60 19.29 -9.06
C ARG A 144 -24.19 18.79 -8.76
N LEU A 145 -23.30 19.69 -8.35
CA LEU A 145 -21.93 19.33 -7.97
C LEU A 145 -21.88 18.35 -6.79
N GLU A 146 -22.77 18.52 -5.80
CA GLU A 146 -22.90 17.56 -4.69
C GLU A 146 -23.36 16.18 -5.19
N ALA A 147 -24.29 16.11 -6.15
CA ALA A 147 -24.71 14.84 -6.77
C ALA A 147 -23.58 14.17 -7.58
N ASP A 148 -22.83 14.95 -8.37
CA ASP A 148 -21.68 14.46 -9.13
C ASP A 148 -20.58 13.91 -8.20
N LEU A 149 -20.34 14.58 -7.06
CA LEU A 149 -19.40 14.10 -6.04
C LEU A 149 -19.84 12.77 -5.41
N VAL A 150 -21.15 12.56 -5.23
CA VAL A 150 -21.68 11.28 -4.74
C VAL A 150 -21.44 10.18 -5.78
N HIS A 151 -21.75 10.44 -7.05
CA HIS A 151 -21.50 9.46 -8.13
C HIS A 151 -20.03 9.12 -8.29
N MET A 152 -19.13 10.12 -8.27
CA MET A 152 -17.69 9.86 -8.32
C MET A 152 -17.20 9.02 -7.13
N ARG A 153 -17.77 9.21 -5.94
CA ARG A 153 -17.44 8.37 -4.76
C ARG A 153 -17.93 6.93 -4.93
N GLU A 154 -19.12 6.74 -5.49
CA GLU A 154 -19.66 5.41 -5.80
C GLU A 154 -18.81 4.70 -6.87
N ASP A 155 -18.40 5.40 -7.92
CA ASP A 155 -17.54 4.85 -8.97
C ASP A 155 -16.15 4.47 -8.41
N LEU A 156 -15.57 5.31 -7.55
CA LEU A 156 -14.33 4.99 -6.85
C LEU A 156 -14.48 3.78 -5.92
N ALA A 157 -15.63 3.61 -5.27
CA ALA A 157 -15.91 2.44 -4.45
C ALA A 157 -15.98 1.16 -5.30
N ARG A 158 -16.71 1.19 -6.42
CA ARG A 158 -16.78 0.08 -7.39
C ARG A 158 -15.41 -0.27 -7.96
N ALA A 159 -14.61 0.73 -8.31
CA ALA A 159 -13.25 0.53 -8.81
C ALA A 159 -12.35 -0.15 -7.75
N ARG A 160 -12.47 0.24 -6.48
CA ARG A 160 -11.74 -0.39 -5.37
C ARG A 160 -12.15 -1.84 -5.15
N GLU A 161 -13.45 -2.14 -5.23
CA GLU A 161 -13.95 -3.52 -5.15
C GLU A 161 -13.42 -4.37 -6.29
N ALA A 162 -13.48 -3.87 -7.54
CA ALA A 162 -12.95 -4.55 -8.71
C ALA A 162 -11.44 -4.86 -8.59
N LEU A 163 -10.64 -3.88 -8.15
CA LEU A 163 -9.20 -4.09 -7.87
C LEU A 163 -8.97 -5.11 -6.75
N GLY A 164 -9.84 -5.12 -5.73
CA GLY A 164 -9.83 -6.12 -4.67
C GLY A 164 -10.08 -7.54 -5.18
N GLU A 165 -11.03 -7.72 -6.10
CA GLU A 165 -11.28 -9.01 -6.75
C GLU A 165 -10.14 -9.45 -7.66
N GLU A 166 -9.57 -8.55 -8.45
CA GLU A 166 -8.43 -8.85 -9.31
C GLU A 166 -7.21 -9.28 -8.49
N ARG A 167 -6.92 -8.58 -7.38
CA ARG A 167 -5.87 -8.97 -6.44
C ARG A 167 -6.09 -10.37 -5.87
N LYS A 168 -7.34 -10.73 -5.53
CA LYS A 168 -7.69 -12.10 -5.07
C LYS A 168 -7.43 -13.12 -6.18
N ARG A 169 -7.86 -12.86 -7.41
CA ARG A 169 -7.63 -13.74 -8.57
C ARG A 169 -6.13 -13.97 -8.82
N LEU A 170 -5.32 -12.91 -8.80
CA LEU A 170 -3.87 -13.01 -8.97
C LEU A 170 -3.21 -13.80 -7.82
N ALA A 171 -3.64 -13.59 -6.58
CA ALA A 171 -3.15 -14.36 -5.43
C ALA A 171 -3.46 -15.86 -5.56
N ASP A 172 -4.65 -16.22 -6.05
CA ASP A 172 -5.02 -17.61 -6.28
C ASP A 172 -4.26 -18.23 -7.46
N GLN A 173 -4.00 -17.46 -8.53
CA GLN A 173 -3.13 -17.89 -9.62
C GLN A 173 -1.70 -18.15 -9.13
N TYR A 174 -1.14 -17.26 -8.32
CA TYR A 174 0.19 -17.44 -7.73
C TYR A 174 0.26 -18.69 -6.85
N LYS A 175 -0.76 -18.93 -6.01
CA LYS A 175 -0.87 -20.16 -5.20
C LYS A 175 -0.89 -21.42 -6.07
N ARG A 176 -1.64 -21.42 -7.18
CA ARG A 176 -1.65 -22.55 -8.13
C ARG A 176 -0.28 -22.76 -8.76
N HIS A 177 0.37 -21.68 -9.19
CA HIS A 177 1.70 -21.75 -9.79
C HIS A 177 2.74 -22.29 -8.81
N SER A 178 2.74 -21.80 -7.57
CA SER A 178 3.60 -22.30 -6.49
C SER A 178 3.41 -23.81 -6.22
N ARG A 179 2.17 -24.29 -6.21
CA ARG A 179 1.89 -25.74 -6.10
C ARG A 179 2.42 -26.54 -7.29
N ASN A 180 2.27 -26.02 -8.50
CA ASN A 180 2.78 -26.68 -9.70
C ASN A 180 4.31 -26.76 -9.70
N VAL A 181 5.00 -25.69 -9.27
CA VAL A 181 6.47 -25.68 -9.11
C VAL A 181 6.90 -26.71 -8.06
N ALA A 182 6.22 -26.76 -6.91
CA ALA A 182 6.53 -27.76 -5.87
C ALA A 182 6.27 -29.21 -6.35
N ALA A 183 5.22 -29.44 -7.13
CA ALA A 183 4.95 -30.74 -7.73
C ALA A 183 6.02 -31.13 -8.76
N PHE A 184 6.45 -30.18 -9.59
CA PHE A 184 7.53 -30.39 -10.56
C PHE A 184 8.87 -30.72 -9.87
N ASP A 185 9.23 -30.01 -8.80
CA ASP A 185 10.44 -30.30 -8.03
C ASP A 185 10.39 -31.67 -7.35
N THR A 186 9.21 -32.12 -6.96
CA THR A 186 9.00 -33.46 -6.40
C THR A 186 9.20 -34.52 -7.48
N LEU A 187 8.60 -34.32 -8.66
CA LEU A 187 8.78 -35.21 -9.81
C LEU A 187 10.25 -35.28 -10.22
N ARG A 188 10.92 -34.13 -10.36
CA ARG A 188 12.34 -34.04 -10.70
C ARG A 188 13.23 -34.78 -9.72
N ARG A 189 13.00 -34.64 -8.41
CA ARG A 189 13.74 -35.40 -7.38
C ARG A 189 13.55 -36.89 -7.55
N LYS A 190 12.31 -37.35 -7.75
CA LYS A 190 12.01 -38.77 -7.99
C LYS A 190 12.73 -39.29 -9.24
N THR A 191 12.64 -38.59 -10.36
CA THR A 191 13.31 -38.98 -11.61
C THR A 191 14.82 -39.05 -11.44
N LEU A 192 15.44 -38.12 -10.71
CA LEU A 192 16.88 -38.16 -10.43
C LEU A 192 17.28 -39.34 -9.54
N THR A 193 16.44 -39.70 -8.56
CA THR A 193 16.65 -40.90 -7.75
C THR A 193 16.54 -42.18 -8.59
N ASP A 194 15.48 -42.29 -9.40
CA ASP A 194 15.25 -43.45 -10.27
C ASP A 194 16.42 -43.63 -11.27
N LEU A 195 16.89 -42.55 -11.91
CA LEU A 195 18.06 -42.57 -12.78
C LEU A 195 19.36 -42.92 -12.04
N GLY A 196 19.48 -42.50 -10.77
CA GLY A 196 20.62 -42.85 -9.92
C GLY A 196 20.66 -44.35 -9.61
N GLU A 197 19.51 -44.95 -9.30
CA GLU A 197 19.37 -46.38 -9.08
C GLU A 197 19.63 -47.19 -10.35
N GLU A 198 19.08 -46.77 -11.49
CA GLU A 198 19.30 -47.42 -12.78
C GLU A 198 20.79 -47.38 -13.19
N ARG A 199 21.44 -46.23 -13.02
CA ARG A 199 22.89 -46.11 -13.24
C ARG A 199 23.69 -47.06 -12.35
N GLN A 200 23.29 -47.23 -11.09
CA GLN A 200 23.96 -48.15 -10.18
C GLN A 200 23.75 -49.62 -10.60
N ARG A 201 22.53 -49.99 -11.01
CA ARG A 201 22.24 -51.33 -11.55
C ARG A 201 23.09 -51.66 -12.76
N LEU A 202 23.17 -50.75 -13.73
CA LEU A 202 24.00 -50.92 -14.93
C LEU A 202 25.49 -51.03 -14.58
N LYS A 203 25.96 -50.29 -13.57
CA LYS A 203 27.33 -50.40 -13.08
C LYS A 203 27.60 -51.78 -12.48
N ASP A 204 26.67 -52.31 -11.70
CA ASP A 204 26.79 -53.65 -11.09
C ASP A 204 26.74 -54.75 -12.17
N GLU A 205 25.88 -54.62 -13.17
CA GLU A 205 25.84 -55.51 -14.34
C GLU A 205 27.14 -55.49 -15.14
N TRP A 206 27.69 -54.30 -15.41
CA TRP A 206 29.00 -54.16 -16.04
C TRP A 206 30.09 -54.91 -15.26
N HIS A 207 30.13 -54.75 -13.94
CA HIS A 207 31.10 -55.45 -13.09
C HIS A 207 30.94 -56.98 -13.18
N ARG A 208 29.72 -57.51 -13.23
CA ARG A 208 29.48 -58.95 -13.45
C ARG A 208 29.99 -59.43 -14.80
N VAL A 209 29.82 -58.64 -15.85
CA VAL A 209 30.35 -58.96 -17.19
C VAL A 209 31.89 -58.99 -17.16
N LEU A 210 32.53 -57.99 -16.55
CA LEU A 210 33.99 -57.98 -16.39
C LEU A 210 34.52 -59.16 -15.58
N ASP A 211 33.84 -59.57 -14.52
CA ASP A 211 34.23 -60.73 -13.73
C ASP A 211 34.06 -62.04 -14.52
N SER A 212 33.02 -62.14 -15.35
CA SER A 212 32.80 -63.27 -16.26
C SER A 212 33.89 -63.34 -17.34
N GLU A 213 34.29 -62.20 -17.91
CA GLU A 213 35.39 -62.10 -18.87
C GLU A 213 36.71 -62.55 -18.24
N ARG A 214 37.02 -62.08 -17.02
CA ARG A 214 38.22 -62.50 -16.26
C ARG A 214 38.22 -64.00 -15.97
N ARG A 215 37.06 -64.58 -15.62
CA ARG A 215 36.93 -66.02 -15.39
C ARG A 215 37.25 -66.81 -16.66
N LEU A 216 36.67 -66.41 -17.79
CA LEU A 216 36.92 -67.08 -19.07
C LEU A 216 38.34 -66.90 -19.58
N GLN A 217 38.99 -65.78 -19.24
CA GLN A 217 40.39 -65.59 -19.54
C GLN A 217 41.28 -66.58 -18.76
N ARG A 218 40.97 -66.85 -17.48
CA ARG A 218 41.64 -67.92 -16.71
C ARG A 218 41.37 -69.30 -17.29
N GLU A 219 40.12 -69.61 -17.61
CA GLU A 219 39.77 -70.89 -18.25
C GLU A 219 40.52 -71.05 -19.59
N ARG A 220 40.70 -69.97 -20.36
CA ARG A 220 41.50 -69.99 -21.59
C ARG A 220 42.98 -70.27 -21.32
N GLU A 221 43.56 -69.64 -20.31
CA GLU A 221 44.94 -69.88 -19.90
C GLU A 221 45.14 -71.32 -19.41
N GLU A 222 44.19 -71.86 -18.65
CA GLU A 222 44.17 -73.27 -18.23
C GLU A 222 44.06 -74.23 -19.43
N TRP A 223 43.21 -73.92 -20.40
CA TRP A 223 43.09 -74.68 -21.64
C TRP A 223 44.36 -74.65 -22.48
N ASP A 224 45.00 -73.49 -22.63
CA ASP A 224 46.25 -73.38 -23.37
C ASP A 224 47.39 -74.13 -22.65
N ALA A 225 47.42 -74.11 -21.31
CA ALA A 225 48.34 -74.92 -20.51
C ALA A 225 48.08 -76.43 -20.65
N ALA A 226 46.82 -76.86 -20.58
CA ALA A 226 46.41 -78.24 -20.79
C ALA A 226 46.77 -78.70 -22.22
N ARG A 227 46.54 -77.86 -23.23
CA ARG A 227 46.91 -78.12 -24.63
C ARG A 227 48.42 -78.29 -24.81
N GLN A 228 49.24 -77.48 -24.14
CA GLN A 228 50.69 -77.64 -24.17
C GLN A 228 51.13 -78.96 -23.52
N ALA A 229 50.59 -79.30 -22.35
CA ALA A 229 50.85 -80.57 -21.67
C ALA A 229 50.43 -81.78 -22.54
N TRP A 230 49.30 -81.64 -23.21
CA TRP A 230 48.64 -82.70 -23.94
C TRP A 230 49.17 -82.89 -25.38
N SER A 231 50.04 -82.00 -25.87
CA SER A 231 50.83 -82.22 -27.10
C SER A 231 51.71 -83.49 -27.08
N THR A 232 51.79 -84.15 -25.92
CA THR A 232 52.50 -85.42 -25.69
C THR A 232 51.63 -86.69 -25.81
N GLN A 233 50.31 -86.60 -26.03
CA GLN A 233 49.39 -87.75 -25.93
C GLN A 233 48.42 -87.93 -27.15
N SER A 234 47.67 -89.05 -27.15
CA SER A 234 47.11 -89.82 -28.28
C SER A 234 46.03 -89.12 -29.15
N GLN A 235 45.75 -89.65 -30.35
CA GLN A 235 44.84 -89.06 -31.35
C GLN A 235 43.35 -88.96 -30.95
N GLU A 236 42.86 -89.81 -30.06
CA GLU A 236 41.45 -89.77 -29.61
C GLU A 236 41.14 -88.49 -28.82
N GLU A 237 42.08 -88.09 -27.95
CA GLU A 237 41.99 -86.88 -27.15
C GLU A 237 42.05 -85.62 -28.06
N ARG A 238 42.61 -85.71 -29.29
CA ARG A 238 42.62 -84.62 -30.31
C ARG A 238 41.27 -84.31 -30.88
N ARG A 239 40.35 -85.27 -30.86
CA ARG A 239 38.97 -85.01 -31.27
C ARG A 239 38.18 -84.35 -30.14
N GLN A 240 38.34 -84.82 -28.90
CA GLN A 240 37.66 -84.23 -27.74
C GLN A 240 38.10 -82.78 -27.48
N ALA A 241 39.42 -82.53 -27.49
CA ALA A 241 39.94 -81.17 -27.32
C ALA A 241 39.48 -80.22 -28.45
N ALA A 242 39.35 -80.71 -29.69
CA ALA A 242 38.85 -79.91 -30.80
C ALA A 242 37.34 -79.58 -30.66
N GLU A 243 36.54 -80.50 -30.12
CA GLU A 243 35.13 -80.26 -29.80
C GLU A 243 34.96 -79.27 -28.64
N GLU A 244 35.78 -79.38 -27.59
CA GLU A 244 35.78 -78.43 -26.47
C GLU A 244 36.24 -77.03 -26.92
N GLN A 245 37.22 -76.95 -27.82
CA GLN A 245 37.63 -75.69 -28.42
C GLN A 245 36.51 -75.04 -29.24
N ARG A 246 35.70 -75.84 -29.96
CA ARG A 246 34.52 -75.33 -30.67
C ARG A 246 33.48 -74.80 -29.70
N ARG A 247 33.15 -75.54 -28.64
CA ARG A 247 32.22 -75.09 -27.60
C ARG A 247 32.67 -73.79 -26.95
N PHE A 248 33.96 -73.67 -26.64
CA PHE A 248 34.55 -72.45 -26.07
C PHE A 248 34.47 -71.25 -27.03
N LEU A 249 34.76 -71.45 -28.32
CA LEU A 249 34.63 -70.38 -29.32
C LEU A 249 33.18 -69.95 -29.54
N GLU A 250 32.22 -70.87 -29.43
CA GLU A 250 30.79 -70.56 -29.48
C GLU A 250 30.33 -69.74 -28.27
N THR A 251 30.76 -70.08 -27.05
CA THR A 251 30.48 -69.26 -25.86
C THR A 251 31.14 -67.89 -25.94
N ALA A 252 32.39 -67.81 -26.41
CA ALA A 252 33.07 -66.53 -26.62
C ALA A 252 32.33 -65.65 -27.66
N ARG A 253 31.80 -66.25 -28.73
CA ARG A 253 30.98 -65.54 -29.72
C ARG A 253 29.66 -65.04 -29.13
N ARG A 254 28.97 -65.85 -28.31
CA ARG A 254 27.74 -65.42 -27.61
C ARG A 254 27.98 -64.23 -26.69
N MET A 255 29.04 -64.28 -25.87
CA MET A 255 29.35 -63.15 -25.00
C MET A 255 29.77 -61.89 -25.76
N ASN A 256 30.52 -62.02 -26.85
CA ASN A 256 30.85 -60.86 -27.69
C ASN A 256 29.60 -60.24 -28.31
N ALA A 257 28.61 -61.06 -28.69
CA ALA A 257 27.31 -60.58 -29.15
C ALA A 257 26.53 -59.88 -28.01
N GLU A 258 26.46 -60.47 -26.82
CA GLU A 258 25.81 -59.85 -25.65
C GLU A 258 26.48 -58.52 -25.26
N LYS A 259 27.82 -58.45 -25.32
CA LYS A 259 28.59 -57.22 -25.09
C LYS A 259 28.24 -56.14 -26.10
N ALA A 260 28.14 -56.50 -27.39
CA ALA A 260 27.74 -55.58 -28.44
C ALA A 260 26.31 -55.06 -28.23
N GLU A 261 25.36 -55.91 -27.85
CA GLU A 261 23.99 -55.50 -27.53
C GLU A 261 23.92 -54.55 -26.32
N LEU A 262 24.72 -54.82 -25.27
CA LEU A 262 24.80 -53.95 -24.10
C LEU A 262 25.42 -52.58 -24.44
N GLU A 263 26.44 -52.57 -25.31
CA GLU A 263 27.08 -51.34 -25.77
C GLU A 263 26.12 -50.49 -26.62
N GLU A 264 25.33 -51.11 -27.50
CA GLU A 264 24.28 -50.42 -28.26
C GLU A 264 23.18 -49.87 -27.35
N ARG A 265 22.72 -50.65 -26.36
CA ARG A 265 21.76 -50.16 -25.35
C ARG A 265 22.32 -48.98 -24.56
N TRP A 266 23.57 -49.07 -24.12
CA TRP A 266 24.24 -47.99 -23.39
C TRP A 266 24.32 -46.72 -24.24
N GLN A 267 24.75 -46.84 -25.50
CA GLN A 267 24.79 -45.71 -26.44
C GLN A 267 23.40 -45.09 -26.63
N SER A 268 22.36 -45.89 -26.87
CA SER A 268 20.99 -45.40 -27.01
C SER A 268 20.48 -44.68 -25.75
N THR A 269 20.78 -45.20 -24.55
CA THR A 269 20.42 -44.54 -23.29
C THR A 269 21.18 -43.23 -23.08
N ASN A 270 22.45 -43.18 -23.48
CA ASN A 270 23.27 -41.98 -23.35
C ASN A 270 22.82 -40.88 -24.33
N GLU A 271 22.51 -41.25 -25.59
CA GLU A 271 21.94 -40.33 -26.58
C GLU A 271 20.59 -39.75 -26.12
N LYS A 272 19.71 -40.59 -25.55
CA LYS A 272 18.46 -40.11 -24.94
C LYS A 272 18.71 -39.15 -23.78
N ALA A 273 19.65 -39.48 -22.90
CA ALA A 273 20.01 -38.62 -21.78
C ALA A 273 20.60 -37.27 -22.25
N GLU A 274 21.41 -37.25 -23.30
CA GLU A 274 21.91 -36.02 -23.92
C GLU A 274 20.80 -35.20 -24.58
N ALA A 275 19.89 -35.84 -25.30
CA ALA A 275 18.73 -35.19 -25.89
C ALA A 275 17.83 -34.53 -24.82
N ASP A 276 17.60 -35.21 -23.70
CA ASP A 276 16.83 -34.66 -22.58
C ASP A 276 17.56 -33.51 -21.89
N ARG A 277 18.88 -33.60 -21.68
CA ARG A 277 19.69 -32.47 -21.17
C ARG A 277 19.55 -31.24 -22.06
N LYS A 278 19.64 -31.43 -23.39
CA LYS A 278 19.47 -30.35 -24.36
C LYS A 278 18.08 -29.71 -24.28
N ARG A 279 17.01 -30.52 -24.15
CA ARG A 279 15.64 -30.02 -23.96
C ARG A 279 15.51 -29.19 -22.68
N PHE A 280 16.10 -29.63 -21.57
CA PHE A 280 16.10 -28.88 -20.31
C PHE A 280 16.89 -27.57 -20.42
N GLU A 281 18.02 -27.56 -21.12
CA GLU A 281 18.79 -26.33 -21.36
C GLU A 281 18.02 -25.33 -22.24
N GLU A 282 17.35 -25.80 -23.29
CA GLU A 282 16.48 -24.97 -24.14
C GLU A 282 15.29 -24.39 -23.35
N GLU A 283 14.65 -25.18 -22.49
CA GLU A 283 13.56 -24.72 -21.63
C GLU A 283 14.04 -23.67 -20.61
N ARG A 284 15.21 -23.91 -19.99
CA ARG A 284 15.83 -22.94 -19.09
C ARG A 284 16.17 -21.64 -19.82
N ALA A 285 16.69 -21.71 -21.05
CA ALA A 285 16.96 -20.53 -21.87
C ALA A 285 15.67 -19.75 -22.20
N ARG A 286 14.56 -20.45 -22.49
CA ARG A 286 13.24 -19.81 -22.70
C ARG A 286 12.76 -19.07 -21.46
N LEU A 287 12.89 -19.68 -20.28
CA LEU A 287 12.50 -19.05 -19.01
C LEU A 287 13.36 -17.82 -18.71
N THR A 288 14.68 -17.91 -18.89
CA THR A 288 15.58 -16.75 -18.69
C THR A 288 15.27 -15.60 -19.66
N GLU A 289 14.94 -15.90 -20.91
CA GLU A 289 14.51 -14.87 -21.86
C GLU A 289 13.16 -14.25 -21.48
N GLN A 290 12.22 -15.06 -20.96
CA GLN A 290 10.94 -14.56 -20.44
C GLN A 290 11.14 -13.63 -19.24
N GLU A 291 12.02 -13.99 -18.30
CA GLU A 291 12.38 -13.14 -17.17
C GLU A 291 13.03 -11.83 -17.63
N ARG A 292 13.92 -11.88 -18.63
CA ARG A 292 14.56 -10.69 -19.21
C ARG A 292 13.52 -9.75 -19.82
N ARG A 293 12.50 -10.28 -20.50
CA ARG A 293 11.37 -9.48 -21.03
C ARG A 293 10.58 -8.82 -19.91
N LEU A 294 10.18 -9.58 -18.89
CA LEU A 294 9.46 -9.03 -17.73
C LEU A 294 10.27 -7.97 -16.98
N GLN A 295 11.59 -8.15 -16.87
CA GLN A 295 12.48 -7.16 -16.28
C GLN A 295 12.58 -5.89 -17.13
N SER A 296 12.63 -6.03 -18.46
CA SER A 296 12.56 -4.90 -19.40
C SER A 296 11.23 -4.14 -19.24
N ASP A 297 10.10 -4.85 -19.24
CA ASP A 297 8.77 -4.25 -19.06
C ASP A 297 8.66 -3.51 -17.73
N ARG A 298 9.21 -4.09 -16.65
CA ARG A 298 9.27 -3.45 -15.33
C ARG A 298 10.09 -2.16 -15.35
N GLN A 299 11.23 -2.14 -16.05
CA GLN A 299 12.03 -0.92 -16.21
C GLN A 299 11.31 0.14 -17.05
N GLU A 300 10.61 -0.26 -18.10
CA GLU A 300 9.80 0.66 -18.92
C GLU A 300 8.64 1.26 -18.12
N PHE A 301 7.94 0.42 -17.35
CA PHE A 301 6.87 0.86 -16.45
C PHE A 301 7.40 1.85 -15.40
N GLU A 302 8.58 1.60 -14.83
CA GLU A 302 9.18 2.51 -13.88
C GLU A 302 9.61 3.84 -14.52
N LYS A 303 10.15 3.82 -15.75
CA LYS A 303 10.42 5.04 -16.54
C LYS A 303 9.13 5.82 -16.83
N TYR A 304 8.05 5.12 -17.14
CA TYR A 304 6.73 5.73 -17.32
C TYR A 304 6.24 6.39 -16.02
N ARG A 305 6.30 5.69 -14.88
CA ARG A 305 5.94 6.23 -13.56
C ARG A 305 6.73 7.48 -13.21
N ARG A 306 8.04 7.51 -13.50
CA ARG A 306 8.89 8.69 -13.28
C ARG A 306 8.50 9.87 -14.17
N ARG A 307 8.14 9.64 -15.44
CA ARG A 307 7.65 10.69 -16.35
C ARG A 307 6.36 11.31 -15.85
N VAL A 308 5.36 10.47 -15.54
CA VAL A 308 4.06 10.94 -15.01
C VAL A 308 4.25 11.67 -13.67
N GLY A 309 5.09 11.16 -12.78
CA GLY A 309 5.42 11.84 -11.53
C GLY A 309 6.08 13.21 -11.73
N ALA A 310 7.02 13.32 -12.67
CA ALA A 310 7.67 14.57 -13.00
C ALA A 310 6.71 15.60 -13.61
N GLU A 311 5.79 15.17 -14.48
CA GLU A 311 4.71 16.03 -15.02
C GLU A 311 3.82 16.56 -13.90
N PHE A 312 3.44 15.69 -12.95
CA PHE A 312 2.64 16.08 -11.79
C PHE A 312 3.36 17.08 -10.87
N ASP A 313 4.66 16.86 -10.63
CA ASP A 313 5.48 17.79 -9.84
C ASP A 313 5.68 19.13 -10.55
N GLN A 314 5.83 19.15 -11.88
CA GLN A 314 5.88 20.38 -12.67
C GLN A 314 4.58 21.16 -12.56
N GLU A 315 3.44 20.48 -12.66
CA GLU A 315 2.14 21.13 -12.55
C GLU A 315 1.90 21.68 -11.13
N ARG A 316 2.30 20.93 -10.09
CA ARG A 316 2.28 21.42 -8.71
C ARG A 316 3.12 22.69 -8.55
N ARG A 317 4.32 22.74 -9.14
CA ARG A 317 5.17 23.95 -9.11
C ARG A 317 4.52 25.13 -9.83
N ARG A 318 3.90 24.92 -10.99
CA ARG A 318 3.15 25.97 -11.71
C ARG A 318 2.04 26.56 -10.86
N LEU A 319 1.23 25.71 -10.23
CA LEU A 319 0.16 26.13 -9.34
C LEU A 319 0.68 26.87 -8.10
N GLU A 320 1.82 26.44 -7.53
CA GLU A 320 2.45 27.14 -6.42
C GLU A 320 2.98 28.52 -6.83
N ASP A 321 3.63 28.64 -7.98
CA ASP A 321 4.13 29.91 -8.52
C ASP A 321 2.95 30.85 -8.86
N GLU A 322 1.88 30.34 -9.44
CA GLU A 322 0.63 31.10 -9.66
C GLU A 322 0.05 31.61 -8.33
N ARG A 323 0.00 30.75 -7.30
CA ARG A 323 -0.43 31.14 -5.95
C ARG A 323 0.48 32.21 -5.33
N ARG A 324 1.79 32.17 -5.61
CA ARG A 324 2.75 33.19 -5.16
C ARG A 324 2.51 34.52 -5.86
N LEU A 325 2.25 34.52 -7.17
CA LEU A 325 1.93 35.73 -7.93
C LEU A 325 0.64 36.39 -7.41
N LEU A 326 -0.41 35.59 -7.17
CA LEU A 326 -1.66 36.08 -6.58
C LEU A 326 -1.46 36.67 -5.17
N ASN A 327 -0.63 36.03 -4.33
CA ASN A 327 -0.33 36.54 -2.99
C ASN A 327 0.56 37.79 -2.99
N HIS A 328 1.45 37.95 -3.97
CA HIS A 328 2.29 39.16 -4.08
C HIS A 328 1.44 40.42 -4.34
N GLY A 329 0.40 40.32 -5.18
CA GLY A 329 -0.55 41.43 -5.39
C GLY A 329 -1.34 41.83 -4.13
N ARG A 330 -1.47 40.92 -3.16
CA ARG A 330 -2.19 41.17 -1.89
C ARG A 330 -1.33 41.81 -0.80
N ARG A 331 0.00 41.79 -0.93
CA ARG A 331 0.92 42.36 0.07
C ARG A 331 1.19 43.84 -0.12
N GLU A 332 1.01 44.40 -1.31
CA GLU A 332 1.24 45.84 -1.57
C GLU A 332 0.11 46.75 -1.04
N THR A 333 -1.05 46.19 -0.68
CA THR A 333 -2.18 46.92 -0.09
C THR A 333 -2.52 46.49 1.33
N ALA A 334 -1.75 45.57 1.92
CA ALA A 334 -1.94 45.22 3.33
C ALA A 334 -1.40 46.38 4.18
N PRO A 335 -2.25 47.13 4.90
CA PRO A 335 -1.77 48.16 5.80
C PRO A 335 -0.86 47.50 6.82
N ALA A 336 0.25 48.18 7.16
CA ALA A 336 1.20 47.76 8.17
C ALA A 336 0.50 47.67 9.53
N HIS A 337 -0.24 46.58 9.76
CA HIS A 337 -0.75 46.20 11.05
C HIS A 337 0.47 45.85 11.88
N GLY A 338 0.86 46.79 12.74
CA GLY A 338 1.87 46.58 13.76
C GLY A 338 1.62 45.26 14.46
N ARG A 339 2.71 44.59 14.85
CA ARG A 339 2.67 43.34 15.64
C ARG A 339 1.49 43.41 16.60
N PRO A 340 0.53 42.48 16.53
CA PRO A 340 -0.63 42.52 17.41
C PRO A 340 -0.10 42.66 18.82
N ARG A 341 -0.41 43.81 19.44
CA ARG A 341 -0.02 44.11 20.80
C ARG A 341 -0.56 42.94 21.61
N GLU A 342 0.33 42.11 22.14
CA GLU A 342 -0.06 40.92 22.89
C GLU A 342 -0.97 41.38 24.02
N GLU A 343 -2.28 41.23 23.81
CA GLU A 343 -3.24 41.54 24.84
C GLU A 343 -2.90 40.64 26.03
N PRO A 344 -2.83 41.20 27.25
CA PRO A 344 -2.47 40.43 28.42
C PRO A 344 -3.40 39.21 28.51
N ARG A 345 -2.81 38.01 28.39
CA ARG A 345 -3.54 36.73 28.40
C ARG A 345 -4.20 36.59 29.77
N ASP A 346 -5.52 36.75 29.78
CA ASP A 346 -6.32 36.75 31.00
C ASP A 346 -6.78 35.33 31.38
N GLU A 347 -7.39 35.21 32.56
CA GLU A 347 -7.93 33.93 33.04
C GLU A 347 -8.95 33.32 32.05
N ARG A 348 -9.69 34.16 31.31
CA ARG A 348 -10.69 33.70 30.34
C ARG A 348 -10.01 33.08 29.12
N TYR A 349 -8.88 33.62 28.66
CA TYR A 349 -8.08 33.04 27.59
C TYR A 349 -7.62 31.63 27.96
N TYR A 350 -6.92 31.49 29.09
CA TYR A 350 -6.40 30.19 29.53
C TYR A 350 -7.52 29.20 29.91
N GLY A 351 -8.64 29.69 30.44
CA GLY A 351 -9.84 28.89 30.67
C GLY A 351 -10.39 28.29 29.37
N ARG A 352 -10.53 29.10 28.31
CA ARG A 352 -10.97 28.61 26.99
C ARG A 352 -9.99 27.61 26.38
N LEU A 353 -8.69 27.85 26.52
CA LEU A 353 -7.66 26.95 26.00
C LEU A 353 -7.74 25.54 26.62
N LEU A 354 -8.04 25.47 27.93
CA LEU A 354 -8.24 24.21 28.65
C LEU A 354 -9.67 23.65 28.55
N GLY A 355 -10.59 24.34 27.86
CA GLY A 355 -12.00 23.95 27.79
C GLY A 355 -12.77 24.09 29.10
N LEU A 356 -12.31 24.97 30.00
CA LEU A 356 -12.90 25.21 31.32
C LEU A 356 -13.84 26.42 31.27
N GLN A 357 -14.97 26.32 31.97
CA GLN A 357 -15.95 27.40 32.11
C GLN A 357 -16.31 27.58 33.60
N GLY A 358 -16.45 28.83 34.04
CA GLY A 358 -16.90 29.15 35.40
C GLY A 358 -15.81 29.05 36.48
N ARG A 359 -16.24 28.84 37.73
CA ARG A 359 -15.35 28.68 38.88
C ARG A 359 -14.87 27.24 38.95
N VAL A 360 -13.64 26.99 38.51
CA VAL A 360 -13.00 25.68 38.49
C VAL A 360 -11.98 25.53 39.63
N SER A 361 -11.93 24.33 40.19
CA SER A 361 -10.92 23.94 41.18
C SER A 361 -9.57 23.65 40.52
N PHE A 362 -8.48 23.73 41.29
CA PHE A 362 -7.14 23.45 40.77
C PHE A 362 -6.97 21.99 40.28
N GLU A 363 -7.68 21.05 40.90
CA GLU A 363 -7.68 19.64 40.48
C GLU A 363 -8.40 19.43 39.14
N GLU A 364 -9.45 20.20 38.85
CA GLU A 364 -10.10 20.20 37.53
C GLU A 364 -9.19 20.81 36.46
N ILE A 365 -8.44 21.86 36.80
CA ILE A 365 -7.45 22.48 35.91
C ILE A 365 -6.35 21.47 35.54
N LYS A 366 -5.79 20.75 36.53
CA LYS A 366 -4.79 19.68 36.27
C LYS A 366 -5.36 18.58 35.39
N ARG A 367 -6.61 18.18 35.63
CA ARG A 367 -7.27 17.13 34.85
C ARG A 367 -7.45 17.54 33.39
N ALA A 368 -7.93 18.77 33.15
CA ALA A 368 -8.09 19.32 31.81
C ALA A 368 -6.75 19.48 31.07
N TYR A 369 -5.71 19.94 31.77
CA TYR A 369 -4.35 20.03 31.24
C TYR A 369 -3.83 18.66 30.78
N ARG A 370 -3.90 17.62 31.64
CA ARG A 370 -3.44 16.27 31.27
C ARG A 370 -4.16 15.74 30.02
N PHE A 371 -5.46 16.00 29.93
CA PHE A 371 -6.27 15.60 28.77
C PHE A 371 -5.82 16.31 27.49
N ALA A 372 -5.67 17.65 27.53
CA ALA A 372 -5.23 18.44 26.38
C ALA A 372 -3.77 18.11 25.96
N ALA A 373 -2.87 17.96 26.93
CA ALA A 373 -1.47 17.58 26.72
C ALA A 373 -1.34 16.21 26.03
N THR A 374 -2.17 15.24 26.41
CA THR A 374 -2.14 13.89 25.80
C THR A 374 -2.53 13.90 24.32
N ARG A 375 -3.36 14.86 23.90
CA ARG A 375 -3.82 15.04 22.50
C ARG A 375 -2.81 15.79 21.64
N CYS A 376 -2.10 16.76 22.23
CA CYS A 376 -1.20 17.66 21.51
C CYS A 376 0.29 17.38 21.81
N HIS A 377 0.63 16.22 22.37
CA HIS A 377 2.02 15.90 22.71
C HIS A 377 2.86 15.74 21.43
N PRO A 378 3.99 16.48 21.28
CA PRO A 378 4.77 16.44 20.05
C PRO A 378 5.31 15.04 19.74
N ASP A 379 5.67 14.23 20.75
CA ASP A 379 6.14 12.84 20.52
C ASP A 379 5.15 11.95 19.77
N LYS A 380 3.84 12.15 19.96
CA LYS A 380 2.83 11.34 19.27
C LYS A 380 2.64 11.75 17.81
N LEU A 381 3.22 12.87 17.40
CA LEU A 381 3.07 13.46 16.08
C LEU A 381 4.39 13.49 15.31
N GLN A 382 5.47 12.87 15.81
CA GLN A 382 6.78 12.88 15.13
C GLN A 382 6.73 12.25 13.73
N ASP A 383 5.86 11.27 13.52
CA ASP A 383 5.67 10.60 12.21
C ASP A 383 4.70 11.38 11.27
N MET A 384 4.14 12.50 11.72
CA MET A 384 3.18 13.32 10.95
C MET A 384 3.90 14.46 10.21
N HIS A 385 3.15 15.17 9.36
CA HIS A 385 3.68 16.30 8.58
C HIS A 385 4.31 17.38 9.50
N PRO A 386 5.48 17.97 9.14
CA PRO A 386 6.24 18.88 10.01
C PRO A 386 5.44 20.12 10.47
N GLU A 387 4.47 20.58 9.68
CA GLU A 387 3.58 21.68 10.06
C GLU A 387 2.68 21.33 11.26
N LEU A 388 2.22 20.08 11.35
CA LEU A 388 1.41 19.59 12.46
C LEU A 388 2.24 19.49 13.74
N VAL A 389 3.51 19.06 13.62
CA VAL A 389 4.45 19.03 14.73
C VAL A 389 4.71 20.44 15.26
N ALA A 390 4.92 21.41 14.36
CA ALA A 390 5.11 22.81 14.75
C ALA A 390 3.87 23.40 15.44
N SER A 391 2.67 23.14 14.92
CA SER A 391 1.41 23.58 15.53
C SER A 391 1.17 22.94 16.90
N ALA A 392 1.40 21.63 17.02
CA ALA A 392 1.26 20.92 18.29
C ALA A 392 2.26 21.42 19.34
N THR A 393 3.50 21.68 18.93
CA THR A 393 4.54 22.26 19.81
C THR A 393 4.13 23.65 20.31
N ALA A 394 3.58 24.49 19.44
CA ALA A 394 3.08 25.81 19.83
C ALA A 394 1.91 25.70 20.83
N MET A 395 0.91 24.85 20.54
CA MET A 395 -0.21 24.62 21.46
C MET A 395 0.24 24.04 22.80
N PHE A 396 1.18 23.10 22.80
CA PHE A 396 1.69 22.50 24.02
C PHE A 396 2.40 23.51 24.93
N ARG A 397 3.12 24.47 24.33
CA ARG A 397 3.71 25.60 25.04
C ARG A 397 2.63 26.48 25.69
N GLU A 398 1.56 26.81 24.96
CA GLU A 398 0.45 27.59 25.52
C GLU A 398 -0.28 26.87 26.66
N LEU A 399 -0.41 25.54 26.58
CA LEU A 399 -0.97 24.73 27.67
C LEU A 399 -0.10 24.78 28.94
N ASN A 400 1.22 24.79 28.79
CA ASN A 400 2.13 24.93 29.94
C ASN A 400 2.04 26.32 30.58
N GLU A 401 1.98 27.38 29.76
CA GLU A 401 1.76 28.74 30.25
C GLU A 401 0.42 28.87 31.01
N ALA A 402 -0.64 28.23 30.51
CA ALA A 402 -1.94 28.18 31.18
C ALA A 402 -1.84 27.55 32.58
N LEU A 403 -1.13 26.42 32.69
CA LEU A 403 -0.97 25.71 33.96
C LEU A 403 -0.21 26.54 34.99
N GLU A 404 0.90 27.16 34.59
CA GLU A 404 1.71 28.03 35.46
C GLU A 404 0.92 29.27 35.91
N PHE A 405 0.11 29.86 35.02
CA PHE A 405 -0.77 30.98 35.36
C PHE A 405 -1.77 30.59 36.48
N PHE A 406 -2.45 29.45 36.33
CA PHE A 406 -3.41 28.99 37.34
C PHE A 406 -2.74 28.56 38.65
N LYS A 407 -1.54 27.97 38.58
CA LYS A 407 -0.74 27.62 39.76
C LYS A 407 -0.37 28.86 40.57
N ALA A 408 0.22 29.87 39.93
CA ALA A 408 0.59 31.13 40.57
C ALA A 408 -0.61 31.90 41.15
N ARG A 409 -1.80 31.72 40.57
CA ARG A 409 -3.05 32.30 41.10
C ARG A 409 -3.55 31.55 42.34
N CYS A 410 -3.48 30.22 42.34
CA CYS A 410 -3.89 29.41 43.48
C CYS A 410 -2.99 29.62 44.70
N GLU A 411 -1.70 29.89 44.50
CA GLU A 411 -0.75 30.19 45.58
C GLU A 411 -0.95 31.57 46.23
N ARG A 412 -1.64 32.50 45.57
CA ARG A 412 -1.93 33.85 46.12
C ARG A 412 -3.23 33.93 46.95
N LYS A 413 -4.02 32.87 46.96
CA LYS A 413 -5.26 32.77 47.75
C LYS A 413 -4.98 32.00 49.03
#